data_AF-A0A7X7SW32-F1
#
_entry.id   AF-A0A7X7SW32-F1
#
_cell.length_a   1.000
_cell.length_b   1.000
_cell.length_c   1.000
_cell.angle_alpha   90.00
_cell.angle_beta   90.00
_cell.angle_gamma   90.00
#
_symmetry.space_group_name_H-M   'P 1'
#
loop_
_entity.id
_entity.type
_entity.pdbx_description
1 polymer ?
#
loop_
_entity_poly.entity_id
_entity_poly.type
_entity_poly.pdbx_seq_one_letter_code
_entity_poly.pdbx_strand_id
1 'polypeptide(L)'
;MNLKKLKAALIILSVFVFMVPTPVSMADDRVPLEDRTIEEIIEKYNEAPFRFDSGYVEYDIKPSNEYPYSAGKIKDEYLQEALNLVNFIRYIVGYPYEVTLDEKYINYAQHGVVLLAATDQFTHYPEKPDDMPENFYNIAYKGTSESNLGKGHSNIIQSILGCMRDADSINIEKVGHRQWLLSSTLGKIGFGYCNGYSSTYVFDKSGKSVIYDFIAWPAKNMPIEFMVSYLPWSVNLGAAYDANSIDNAVVTLTRRRDNKVWQFKKDSVFKNDNGYFGVYNGGALGKCIIFRPDFDEEKPYLENDIFDVNISGITRTDGTETEINYTVRLFRLYDPYKVKTGTDEGTYINEVEVSFFCDFPYVNIYYTTDGSIPNIYSNRYDKPIKINESTVFHVISTINDFQQGDVSVFRFNIERASEWAVNDIKKAISLNLVPPPLQGRYLDNITRGDFCKLAMNLLTEIEGKPLQEILDDAGIKTLQNPFIDTSEPEILAANALGIVKGVGNGRFNPDGLITRQEAAVMLTRTAALLGIDSSENAPELFSDIGEFADWAEDSILFISSIVDRAGNKKVMGGVGNNRFSPHGSYTREQSIVTMLRLFNVIKNSNL
;
A
#
# COMPACT_ATOMS: atom_id res chain seq x y z
N MET A 1 51.62 -38.51 -57.49
CA MET A 1 50.68 -38.05 -56.44
C MET A 1 51.16 -38.63 -55.12
N ASN A 2 52.12 -37.95 -54.47
CA ASN A 2 51.97 -37.14 -53.24
C ASN A 2 51.58 -37.98 -52.01
N LEU A 3 52.53 -38.52 -51.23
CA LEU A 3 53.45 -37.92 -50.23
C LEU A 3 52.80 -37.82 -48.83
N LYS A 4 53.13 -38.72 -47.89
CA LYS A 4 54.24 -38.68 -46.87
C LYS A 4 53.76 -38.03 -45.56
N LYS A 5 54.08 -38.48 -44.34
CA LYS A 5 55.01 -39.50 -43.83
C LYS A 5 54.73 -39.73 -42.34
N LEU A 6 54.66 -41.00 -41.95
CA LEU A 6 54.78 -41.48 -40.57
C LEU A 6 56.27 -41.61 -40.23
N LYS A 7 56.75 -41.04 -39.13
CA LYS A 7 57.99 -41.49 -38.44
C LYS A 7 57.90 -41.23 -36.94
N ALA A 8 57.91 -42.32 -36.20
CA ALA A 8 58.21 -42.35 -34.77
C ALA A 8 59.70 -42.06 -34.54
N ALA A 9 60.01 -41.32 -33.47
CA ALA A 9 61.31 -41.34 -32.83
C ALA A 9 61.10 -41.08 -31.33
N LEU A 10 61.38 -42.09 -30.52
CA LEU A 10 61.42 -42.05 -29.06
C LEU A 10 62.80 -41.49 -28.66
N ILE A 11 62.84 -40.38 -27.93
CA ILE A 11 64.03 -39.90 -27.23
C ILE A 11 63.61 -39.61 -25.79
N ILE A 12 64.14 -40.40 -24.87
CA ILE A 12 64.03 -40.20 -23.42
C ILE A 12 65.05 -39.13 -23.04
N LEU A 13 64.59 -38.01 -22.51
CA LEU A 13 65.44 -36.98 -21.90
C LEU A 13 64.92 -36.69 -20.49
N SER A 14 65.73 -37.02 -19.51
CA SER A 14 65.56 -36.73 -18.08
C SER A 14 65.66 -35.22 -17.84
N VAL A 15 64.56 -34.60 -17.38
CA VAL A 15 64.50 -33.18 -17.02
C VAL A 15 64.57 -33.04 -15.50
N PHE A 16 65.60 -32.32 -15.04
CA PHE A 16 65.73 -31.80 -13.68
C PHE A 16 64.57 -30.84 -13.37
N VAL A 17 63.82 -31.11 -12.30
CA VAL A 17 62.78 -30.20 -11.77
C VAL A 17 63.47 -29.07 -11.02
N PHE A 18 63.54 -27.89 -11.63
CA PHE A 18 63.70 -26.64 -10.89
C PHE A 18 62.31 -26.18 -10.44
N MET A 19 62.05 -26.23 -9.12
CA MET A 19 60.93 -25.51 -8.52
C MET A 19 61.19 -24.01 -8.65
N VAL A 20 60.52 -23.36 -9.59
CA VAL A 20 60.30 -21.92 -9.54
C VAL A 20 59.02 -21.73 -8.71
N PRO A 21 59.03 -21.04 -7.57
CA PRO A 21 57.79 -20.71 -6.90
C PRO A 21 57.00 -19.82 -7.84
N THR A 22 55.86 -20.30 -8.33
CA THR A 22 54.87 -19.43 -8.95
C THR A 22 54.48 -18.40 -7.88
N PRO A 23 54.48 -17.09 -8.18
CA PRO A 23 53.84 -16.15 -7.27
C PRO A 23 52.38 -16.58 -7.18
N VAL A 24 51.98 -17.02 -5.99
CA VAL A 24 50.58 -17.08 -5.63
C VAL A 24 50.12 -15.62 -5.69
N SER A 25 49.54 -15.22 -6.82
CA SER A 25 48.69 -14.05 -6.86
C SER A 25 47.56 -14.37 -5.88
N MET A 26 47.62 -13.83 -4.68
CA MET A 26 46.42 -13.72 -3.86
C MET A 26 45.41 -12.99 -4.73
N ALA A 27 44.35 -13.68 -5.13
CA ALA A 27 43.23 -13.03 -5.80
C ALA A 27 42.78 -11.90 -4.86
N ASP A 28 42.73 -10.71 -5.44
CA ASP A 28 42.34 -9.54 -4.72
C ASP A 28 40.81 -9.57 -4.56
N ASP A 29 40.32 -10.14 -3.45
CA ASP A 29 38.88 -10.28 -3.14
C ASP A 29 38.17 -8.94 -2.89
N ARG A 30 38.77 -7.80 -3.26
CA ARG A 30 38.24 -6.46 -3.04
C ARG A 30 37.21 -6.08 -4.12
N VAL A 31 35.94 -6.01 -3.72
CA VAL A 31 34.82 -5.58 -4.58
C VAL A 31 34.73 -4.04 -4.59
N PRO A 32 34.53 -3.39 -5.75
CA PRO A 32 34.37 -1.94 -5.85
C PRO A 32 32.98 -1.47 -5.38
N LEU A 33 32.82 -0.17 -5.06
CA LEU A 33 31.50 0.43 -4.86
C LEU A 33 30.72 0.48 -6.17
N GLU A 34 29.42 0.19 -6.09
CA GLU A 34 28.50 0.21 -7.23
C GLU A 34 27.69 1.52 -7.24
N ASP A 35 27.55 2.14 -8.41
CA ASP A 35 26.59 3.22 -8.59
C ASP A 35 25.17 2.65 -8.56
N ARG A 36 24.29 3.24 -7.75
CA ARG A 36 22.87 2.84 -7.64
C ARG A 36 21.98 3.79 -8.42
N THR A 37 21.12 3.26 -9.27
CA THR A 37 20.05 4.00 -9.95
C THR A 37 18.94 4.39 -8.97
N ILE A 38 18.08 5.34 -9.35
CA ILE A 38 16.95 5.76 -8.52
C ILE A 38 16.00 4.57 -8.30
N GLU A 39 15.73 3.82 -9.35
CA GLU A 39 14.84 2.66 -9.36
C GLU A 39 15.33 1.55 -8.42
N GLU A 40 16.64 1.22 -8.48
CA GLU A 40 17.25 0.24 -7.57
C GLU A 40 17.19 0.68 -6.11
N ILE A 41 17.35 1.98 -5.82
CA ILE A 41 17.23 2.49 -4.46
C ILE A 41 15.79 2.37 -3.96
N ILE A 42 14.80 2.71 -4.80
CA ILE A 42 13.37 2.56 -4.44
C ILE A 42 13.03 1.09 -4.21
N GLU A 43 13.47 0.19 -5.10
CA GLU A 43 13.29 -1.26 -4.93
C GLU A 43 13.91 -1.74 -3.63
N LYS A 44 15.14 -1.30 -3.31
CA LYS A 44 15.81 -1.68 -2.06
C LYS A 44 15.04 -1.26 -0.81
N TYR A 45 14.45 -0.05 -0.84
CA TYR A 45 13.60 0.40 0.25
C TYR A 45 12.34 -0.47 0.39
N ASN A 46 11.71 -0.82 -0.74
CA ASN A 46 10.49 -1.63 -0.74
C ASN A 46 10.73 -3.08 -0.26
N GLU A 47 11.91 -3.65 -0.51
CA GLU A 47 12.29 -4.97 0.00
C GLU A 47 12.38 -5.02 1.53
N ALA A 48 12.87 -3.95 2.15
CA ALA A 48 13.16 -3.87 3.57
C ALA A 48 12.83 -2.47 4.10
N PRO A 49 11.53 -2.13 4.26
CA PRO A 49 11.13 -0.78 4.60
C PRO A 49 11.50 -0.42 6.03
N PHE A 50 11.60 0.88 6.28
CA PHE A 50 11.73 1.48 7.60
C PHE A 50 11.00 2.82 7.66
N ARG A 51 10.50 3.18 8.83
CA ARG A 51 9.86 4.47 9.07
C ARG A 51 10.90 5.50 9.46
N PHE A 52 10.83 6.69 8.85
CA PHE A 52 11.61 7.84 9.31
C PHE A 52 11.11 8.35 10.68
N ASP A 53 9.84 8.10 11.02
CA ASP A 53 9.30 8.32 12.37
C ASP A 53 8.58 7.05 12.86
N SER A 54 9.26 6.25 13.66
CA SER A 54 8.76 4.95 14.13
C SER A 54 7.94 5.03 15.44
N GLY A 55 7.66 6.23 15.96
CA GLY A 55 7.00 6.39 17.26
C GLY A 55 7.91 6.02 18.44
N TYR A 56 7.35 5.53 19.55
CA TYR A 56 8.12 5.11 20.73
C TYR A 56 8.63 3.67 20.60
N VAL A 57 9.79 3.38 21.19
CA VAL A 57 10.35 2.02 21.23
C VAL A 57 9.56 1.14 22.20
N GLU A 58 9.14 -0.02 21.72
CA GLU A 58 8.48 -1.04 22.54
C GLU A 58 9.41 -2.20 22.91
N TYR A 59 9.05 -2.87 24.01
CA TYR A 59 9.86 -3.91 24.64
C TYR A 59 9.03 -5.15 24.94
N ASP A 60 9.60 -6.33 24.68
CA ASP A 60 9.13 -7.60 25.26
C ASP A 60 9.41 -7.64 26.77
N ILE A 61 10.57 -7.09 27.17
CA ILE A 61 10.97 -6.94 28.57
C ILE A 61 11.43 -5.50 28.76
N LYS A 62 10.73 -4.72 29.59
CA LYS A 62 11.13 -3.34 29.85
C LYS A 62 12.51 -3.30 30.56
N PRO A 63 13.41 -2.38 30.16
CA PRO A 63 14.65 -2.15 30.90
C PRO A 63 14.37 -1.54 32.28
N SER A 64 15.31 -1.73 33.20
CA SER A 64 15.34 -1.06 34.52
C SER A 64 16.70 -0.39 34.69
N ASN A 65 16.69 0.93 34.79
CA ASN A 65 17.87 1.76 35.09
C ASN A 65 18.08 2.01 36.60
N GLU A 66 17.39 1.24 37.45
CA GLU A 66 17.57 1.19 38.89
C GLU A 66 17.67 -0.27 39.37
N TYR A 67 18.23 -0.49 40.55
CA TYR A 67 18.33 -1.84 41.14
C TYR A 67 16.93 -2.44 41.44
N PRO A 68 16.63 -3.69 41.04
CA PRO A 68 17.47 -4.59 40.25
C PRO A 68 17.54 -4.19 38.77
N TYR A 69 18.76 -3.99 38.27
CA TYR A 69 19.02 -3.59 36.89
C TYR A 69 18.58 -4.65 35.88
N SER A 70 18.03 -4.20 34.76
CA SER A 70 17.64 -5.06 33.64
C SER A 70 17.93 -4.35 32.33
N ALA A 71 18.64 -5.00 31.42
CA ALA A 71 18.90 -4.47 30.08
C ALA A 71 17.61 -4.37 29.23
N GLY A 72 16.57 -5.10 29.62
CA GLY A 72 15.36 -5.27 28.83
C GLY A 72 15.58 -6.12 27.58
N LYS A 73 14.53 -6.18 26.76
CA LYS A 73 14.50 -6.79 25.43
C LYS A 73 13.60 -5.93 24.55
N ILE A 74 14.21 -5.11 23.69
CA ILE A 74 13.50 -4.41 22.62
C ILE A 74 12.83 -5.45 21.71
N LYS A 75 11.61 -5.16 21.24
CA LYS A 75 10.91 -6.03 20.28
C LYS A 75 11.70 -6.17 18.98
N ASP A 76 11.76 -7.39 18.45
CA ASP A 76 12.59 -7.72 17.28
C ASP A 76 12.25 -6.87 16.04
N GLU A 77 11.00 -6.44 15.87
CA GLU A 77 10.55 -5.58 14.78
C GLU A 77 11.28 -4.21 14.76
N TYR A 78 11.56 -3.60 15.92
CA TYR A 78 12.27 -2.32 16.01
C TYR A 78 13.78 -2.50 15.76
N LEU A 79 14.34 -3.65 16.14
CA LEU A 79 15.73 -4.00 15.83
C LEU A 79 15.91 -4.24 14.33
N GLN A 80 14.96 -4.93 13.71
CA GLN A 80 14.95 -5.19 12.27
C GLN A 80 14.75 -3.90 11.47
N GLU A 81 13.84 -3.03 11.90
CA GLU A 81 13.63 -1.72 11.26
C GLU A 81 14.90 -0.84 11.31
N ALA A 82 15.61 -0.84 12.44
CA ALA A 82 16.89 -0.16 12.58
C ALA A 82 17.97 -0.77 11.67
N LEU A 83 18.01 -2.10 11.53
CA LEU A 83 18.91 -2.80 10.61
C LEU A 83 18.61 -2.41 9.16
N ASN A 84 17.33 -2.38 8.78
CA ASN A 84 16.88 -2.02 7.44
C ASN A 84 17.39 -0.62 7.05
N LEU A 85 17.25 0.36 7.95
CA LEU A 85 17.80 1.71 7.75
C LEU A 85 19.33 1.68 7.56
N VAL A 86 20.08 0.99 8.41
CA VAL A 86 21.55 0.92 8.31
C VAL A 86 22.00 0.26 7.00
N ASN A 87 21.36 -0.83 6.59
CA ASN A 87 21.66 -1.47 5.32
C ASN A 87 21.29 -0.59 4.14
N PHE A 88 20.18 0.15 4.22
CA PHE A 88 19.77 1.08 3.19
C PHE A 88 20.77 2.23 3.00
N ILE A 89 21.20 2.91 4.08
CA ILE A 89 22.20 4.00 3.96
C ILE A 89 23.55 3.52 3.41
N ARG A 90 23.91 2.25 3.67
CA ARG A 90 25.12 1.63 3.11
C ARG A 90 24.93 1.27 1.65
N TYR A 91 23.76 0.76 1.28
CA TYR A 91 23.40 0.42 -0.07
C TYR A 91 23.45 1.64 -1.01
N ILE A 92 22.88 2.79 -0.60
CA ILE A 92 22.83 3.99 -1.46
C ILE A 92 24.21 4.59 -1.74
N VAL A 93 25.19 4.38 -0.87
CA VAL A 93 26.59 4.79 -1.13
C VAL A 93 27.39 3.73 -1.89
N GLY A 94 26.75 2.63 -2.30
CA GLY A 94 27.32 1.63 -3.20
C GLY A 94 27.94 0.41 -2.53
N TYR A 95 27.75 0.18 -1.22
CA TYR A 95 28.29 -1.01 -0.57
C TYR A 95 27.64 -2.30 -1.13
N PRO A 96 28.43 -3.36 -1.41
CA PRO A 96 27.92 -4.62 -1.96
C PRO A 96 27.53 -5.64 -0.87
N TYR A 97 27.71 -5.30 0.41
CA TYR A 97 27.46 -6.21 1.53
C TYR A 97 26.59 -5.56 2.59
N GLU A 98 25.69 -6.37 3.13
CA GLU A 98 24.81 -6.02 4.23
C GLU A 98 25.44 -6.36 5.59
N VAL A 99 25.02 -5.60 6.59
CA VAL A 99 25.27 -5.84 8.01
C VAL A 99 24.15 -6.74 8.54
N THR A 100 24.46 -7.60 9.51
CA THR A 100 23.47 -8.43 10.21
C THR A 100 23.39 -8.08 11.69
N LEU A 101 22.21 -8.26 12.30
CA LEU A 101 22.09 -8.21 13.77
C LEU A 101 22.94 -9.32 14.42
N ASP A 102 23.52 -9.00 15.58
CA ASP A 102 24.23 -9.98 16.40
C ASP A 102 23.77 -9.87 17.86
N GLU A 103 23.35 -10.99 18.43
CA GLU A 103 22.78 -11.05 19.79
C GLU A 103 23.73 -10.52 20.85
N LYS A 104 25.05 -10.73 20.69
CA LYS A 104 26.05 -10.22 21.64
C LYS A 104 26.10 -8.71 21.60
N TYR A 105 26.05 -8.10 20.42
CA TYR A 105 26.09 -6.66 20.25
C TYR A 105 24.78 -5.98 20.64
N ILE A 106 23.64 -6.62 20.41
CA ILE A 106 22.35 -6.20 20.96
C ILE A 106 22.41 -6.20 22.50
N ASN A 107 22.96 -7.27 23.08
CA ASN A 107 23.11 -7.38 24.52
C ASN A 107 24.01 -6.27 25.09
N TYR A 108 25.14 -5.97 24.44
CA TYR A 108 25.99 -4.83 24.82
C TYR A 108 25.24 -3.51 24.75
N ALA A 109 24.64 -3.18 23.61
CA ALA A 109 23.96 -1.91 23.41
C ALA A 109 22.81 -1.69 24.40
N GLN A 110 21.99 -2.71 24.67
CA GLN A 110 20.88 -2.63 25.65
C GLN A 110 21.39 -2.45 27.09
N HIS A 111 22.46 -3.12 27.50
CA HIS A 111 23.07 -2.87 28.81
C HIS A 111 23.66 -1.45 28.88
N GLY A 112 24.30 -1.00 27.79
CA GLY A 112 24.95 0.30 27.73
C GLY A 112 23.98 1.46 27.95
N VAL A 113 22.82 1.45 27.28
CA VAL A 113 21.82 2.51 27.49
C VAL A 113 21.23 2.52 28.90
N VAL A 114 21.15 1.36 29.56
CA VAL A 114 20.71 1.28 30.95
C VAL A 114 21.73 1.92 31.89
N LEU A 115 23.03 1.71 31.65
CA LEU A 115 24.09 2.37 32.42
C LEU A 115 24.10 3.90 32.22
N LEU A 116 23.91 4.37 30.98
CA LEU A 116 23.78 5.81 30.72
C LEU A 116 22.55 6.40 31.42
N ALA A 117 21.42 5.69 31.38
CA ALA A 117 20.19 6.11 32.04
C ALA A 117 20.28 6.05 33.58
N ALA A 118 21.03 5.10 34.15
CA ALA A 118 21.23 4.96 35.59
C ALA A 118 22.13 6.06 36.18
N THR A 119 23.13 6.49 35.40
CA THR A 119 24.10 7.51 35.81
C THR A 119 23.70 8.92 35.40
N ASP A 120 22.72 9.05 34.49
CA ASP A 120 22.38 10.28 33.74
C ASP A 120 23.60 10.94 33.05
N GLN A 121 24.59 10.13 32.67
CA GLN A 121 25.80 10.59 31.99
C GLN A 121 25.72 10.31 30.48
N PHE A 122 26.02 11.31 29.65
CA PHE A 122 26.20 11.14 28.21
C PHE A 122 27.69 11.08 27.87
N THR A 123 28.27 9.88 28.00
CA THR A 123 29.72 9.64 27.82
C THR A 123 29.96 8.22 27.33
N HIS A 124 31.09 7.99 26.65
CA HIS A 124 31.55 6.65 26.28
C HIS A 124 32.17 5.88 27.45
N TYR A 125 32.47 6.55 28.56
CA TYR A 125 33.17 5.97 29.71
C TYR A 125 32.43 6.28 31.03
N PRO A 126 31.17 5.84 31.19
CA PRO A 126 30.40 6.09 32.41
C PRO A 126 30.98 5.30 33.58
N GLU A 127 30.91 5.89 34.78
CA GLU A 127 31.35 5.23 36.01
C GLU A 127 30.33 4.16 36.46
N LYS A 128 30.81 3.15 37.19
CA LYS A 128 29.94 2.09 37.73
C LYS A 128 29.14 2.61 38.94
N PRO A 129 27.79 2.54 38.94
CA PRO A 129 27.01 2.77 40.16
C PRO A 129 27.37 1.78 41.27
N ASP A 130 27.32 2.22 42.52
CA ASP A 130 27.68 1.40 43.69
C ASP A 130 26.82 0.14 43.82
N ASP A 131 25.53 0.26 43.53
CA ASP A 131 24.54 -0.82 43.60
C ASP A 131 24.43 -1.67 42.32
N MET A 132 25.18 -1.31 41.26
CA MET A 132 25.19 -2.08 40.01
C MET A 132 26.09 -3.31 40.11
N PRO A 133 25.56 -4.51 39.80
CA PRO A 133 26.37 -5.72 39.73
C PRO A 133 27.52 -5.60 38.73
N GLU A 134 28.69 -6.10 39.13
CA GLU A 134 29.93 -5.99 38.35
C GLU A 134 29.80 -6.62 36.95
N ASN A 135 29.11 -7.76 36.83
CA ASN A 135 28.86 -8.40 35.55
C ASN A 135 27.98 -7.55 34.62
N PHE A 136 26.94 -6.90 35.15
CA PHE A 136 26.07 -6.02 34.40
C PHE A 136 26.85 -4.82 33.87
N TYR A 137 27.64 -4.18 34.74
CA TYR A 137 28.49 -3.05 34.36
C TYR A 137 29.49 -3.40 33.28
N ASN A 138 30.20 -4.53 33.38
CA ASN A 138 31.20 -4.92 32.38
C ASN A 138 30.59 -5.11 30.97
N ILE A 139 29.36 -5.61 30.88
CA ILE A 139 28.62 -5.73 29.61
C ILE A 139 28.18 -4.34 29.14
N ALA A 140 27.63 -3.51 30.04
CA ALA A 140 27.17 -2.16 29.73
C ALA A 140 28.29 -1.23 29.27
N TYR A 141 29.48 -1.35 29.86
CA TYR A 141 30.67 -0.58 29.51
C TYR A 141 31.10 -0.85 28.06
N LYS A 142 30.98 -2.09 27.58
CA LYS A 142 31.17 -2.41 26.16
C LYS A 142 30.11 -1.76 25.27
N GLY A 143 28.87 -1.73 25.72
CA GLY A 143 27.78 -1.03 25.03
C GLY A 143 27.91 0.49 24.95
N THR A 144 28.80 1.11 25.73
CA THR A 144 29.01 2.57 25.72
C THR A 144 30.32 2.96 25.05
N SER A 145 31.40 2.23 25.34
CA SER A 145 32.74 2.54 24.83
C SER A 145 33.01 2.13 23.37
N GLU A 146 32.15 1.30 22.78
CA GLU A 146 32.33 0.71 21.43
C GLU A 146 31.13 0.99 20.49
N SER A 147 30.33 1.99 20.82
CA SER A 147 29.07 2.32 20.15
C SER A 147 28.99 3.78 19.73
N ASN A 148 28.21 4.06 18.70
CA ASN A 148 27.65 5.39 18.51
C ASN A 148 26.57 5.63 19.58
N LEU A 149 26.68 6.72 20.33
CA LEU A 149 25.74 7.05 21.41
C LEU A 149 24.87 8.24 21.00
N GLY A 150 23.60 8.23 21.41
CA GLY A 150 22.69 9.36 21.22
C GLY A 150 21.85 9.62 22.47
N LYS A 151 21.52 10.89 22.73
CA LYS A 151 20.65 11.34 23.83
C LYS A 151 19.57 12.28 23.28
N GLY A 152 18.33 12.12 23.72
CA GLY A 152 17.21 12.99 23.39
C GLY A 152 16.47 12.64 22.10
N HIS A 153 16.78 11.51 21.46
CA HIS A 153 16.01 10.98 20.34
C HIS A 153 14.79 10.23 20.86
N SER A 154 13.67 10.27 20.12
CA SER A 154 12.43 9.57 20.47
C SER A 154 12.50 8.06 20.26
N ASN A 155 13.38 7.60 19.37
CA ASN A 155 13.57 6.19 19.03
C ASN A 155 14.95 5.91 18.38
N ILE A 156 15.19 4.63 18.07
CA ILE A 156 16.45 4.13 17.49
C ILE A 156 16.68 4.71 16.09
N ILE A 157 15.65 4.81 15.25
CA ILE A 157 15.74 5.38 13.88
C ILE A 157 16.21 6.83 13.95
N GLN A 158 15.59 7.66 14.79
CA GLN A 158 15.96 9.06 14.96
C GLN A 158 17.40 9.22 15.47
N SER A 159 17.88 8.28 16.30
CA SER A 159 19.28 8.25 16.71
C SER A 159 20.23 7.93 15.56
N ILE A 160 19.91 6.92 14.73
CA ILE A 160 20.73 6.57 13.55
C ILE A 160 20.73 7.72 12.53
N LEU A 161 19.58 8.33 12.26
CA LEU A 161 19.49 9.53 11.41
C LEU A 161 20.27 10.70 12.02
N GLY A 162 20.26 10.86 13.34
CA GLY A 162 21.08 11.81 14.08
C GLY A 162 22.58 11.58 13.85
N CYS A 163 23.04 10.34 13.99
CA CYS A 163 24.41 9.91 13.70
C CYS A 163 24.80 10.15 12.24
N MET A 164 23.89 9.90 11.30
CA MET A 164 24.12 10.19 9.89
C MET A 164 24.12 11.68 9.59
N ARG A 165 23.50 12.53 10.42
CA ARG A 165 23.54 13.98 10.29
C ARG A 165 24.82 14.57 10.89
N ASP A 166 25.20 14.19 12.11
CA ASP A 166 26.41 14.66 12.81
C ASP A 166 26.65 16.18 12.68
N ALA A 167 25.57 16.95 12.81
CA ALA A 167 25.55 18.36 12.41
C ALA A 167 25.76 19.35 13.57
N ASP A 168 25.78 18.89 14.82
CA ASP A 168 26.05 19.76 15.96
C ASP A 168 27.51 20.26 15.95
N SER A 169 27.76 21.31 16.72
CA SER A 169 29.05 22.01 16.71
C SER A 169 30.25 21.18 17.13
N ILE A 170 30.04 20.03 17.80
CA ILE A 170 31.12 19.15 18.25
C ILE A 170 31.37 18.03 17.23
N ASN A 171 30.31 17.52 16.61
CA ASN A 171 30.40 16.38 15.70
C ASN A 171 30.67 16.77 14.23
N ILE A 172 30.27 17.97 13.82
CA ILE A 172 30.43 18.44 12.43
C ILE A 172 31.88 18.41 11.94
N GLU A 173 32.85 18.60 12.84
CA GLU A 173 34.28 18.59 12.52
C GLU A 173 34.81 17.21 12.10
N LYS A 174 34.07 16.13 12.42
CA LYS A 174 34.53 14.76 12.24
C LYS A 174 33.57 13.91 11.45
N VAL A 175 32.26 14.18 11.55
CA VAL A 175 31.17 13.29 11.10
C VAL A 175 31.43 11.83 11.50
N GLY A 176 31.90 11.64 12.74
CA GLY A 176 32.48 10.40 13.21
C GLY A 176 31.48 9.25 13.30
N HIS A 177 30.25 9.52 13.77
CA HIS A 177 29.23 8.48 13.89
C HIS A 177 28.81 8.00 12.51
N ARG A 178 28.62 8.92 11.55
CA ARG A 178 28.38 8.61 10.14
C ARG A 178 29.48 7.71 9.58
N GLN A 179 30.75 8.04 9.82
CA GLN A 179 31.87 7.23 9.33
C GLN A 179 31.84 5.80 9.88
N TRP A 180 31.48 5.60 11.15
CA TRP A 180 31.37 4.25 11.73
C TRP A 180 30.24 3.44 11.08
N LEU A 181 29.08 4.04 10.83
CA LEU A 181 27.96 3.37 10.15
C LEU A 181 28.29 3.01 8.69
N LEU A 182 29.07 3.86 8.03
CA LEU A 182 29.56 3.64 6.68
C LEU A 182 30.89 2.87 6.63
N SER A 183 31.39 2.34 7.74
CA SER A 183 32.66 1.58 7.73
C SER A 183 32.52 0.27 6.95
N SER A 184 33.44 -0.02 6.03
CA SER A 184 33.44 -1.29 5.31
C SER A 184 33.68 -2.50 6.23
N THR A 185 34.34 -2.31 7.37
CA THR A 185 34.64 -3.41 8.30
C THR A 185 33.45 -3.79 9.19
N LEU A 186 32.39 -3.00 9.20
CA LEU A 186 31.17 -3.31 9.95
C LEU A 186 30.42 -4.44 9.24
N GLY A 187 30.40 -5.63 9.84
CA GLY A 187 29.63 -6.79 9.36
C GLY A 187 28.46 -7.16 10.27
N LYS A 188 28.56 -6.80 11.55
CA LYS A 188 27.57 -7.09 12.57
C LYS A 188 27.25 -5.86 13.43
N ILE A 189 26.01 -5.74 13.86
CA ILE A 189 25.51 -4.57 14.61
C ILE A 189 24.57 -4.97 15.74
N GLY A 190 24.38 -4.09 16.70
CA GLY A 190 23.37 -4.22 17.74
C GLY A 190 22.89 -2.86 18.22
N PHE A 191 21.64 -2.81 18.67
CA PHE A 191 20.96 -1.57 19.06
C PHE A 191 20.44 -1.66 20.49
N GLY A 192 20.44 -0.52 21.17
CA GLY A 192 19.89 -0.34 22.51
C GLY A 192 19.18 1.00 22.61
N TYR A 193 18.10 1.04 23.39
CA TYR A 193 17.35 2.25 23.70
C TYR A 193 16.74 2.19 25.11
N CYS A 194 16.90 3.24 25.91
CA CYS A 194 16.31 3.37 27.24
C CYS A 194 16.22 4.85 27.64
N ASN A 195 15.04 5.34 28.03
CA ASN A 195 14.84 6.69 28.57
C ASN A 195 15.48 7.83 27.73
N GLY A 196 15.38 7.77 26.40
CA GLY A 196 15.95 8.77 25.49
C GLY A 196 17.46 8.61 25.22
N TYR A 197 18.12 7.64 25.86
CA TYR A 197 19.47 7.20 25.51
C TYR A 197 19.41 6.09 24.47
N SER A 198 20.36 6.11 23.55
CA SER A 198 20.52 5.14 22.48
C SER A 198 21.98 4.73 22.34
N SER A 199 22.18 3.47 21.99
CA SER A 199 23.50 2.90 21.69
C SER A 199 23.40 2.04 20.45
N THR A 200 24.30 2.29 19.50
CA THR A 200 24.45 1.48 18.29
C THR A 200 25.88 0.95 18.24
N TYR A 201 26.05 -0.35 18.46
CA TYR A 201 27.37 -0.98 18.47
C TYR A 201 27.97 -1.01 17.06
N VAL A 202 29.14 -0.39 16.87
CA VAL A 202 29.73 -0.17 15.52
C VAL A 202 31.21 -0.55 15.41
N PHE A 203 31.80 -1.12 16.47
CA PHE A 203 33.22 -1.48 16.49
C PHE A 203 33.50 -2.90 15.99
N ASP A 204 32.48 -3.58 15.46
CA ASP A 204 32.67 -4.85 14.77
C ASP A 204 33.61 -4.68 13.56
N LYS A 205 34.41 -5.72 13.33
CA LYS A 205 35.39 -5.79 12.24
C LYS A 205 35.23 -7.04 11.39
N SER A 206 34.08 -7.70 11.47
CA SER A 206 33.79 -8.95 10.74
C SER A 206 33.38 -8.71 9.28
N GLY A 207 33.11 -7.46 8.90
CA GLY A 207 32.77 -7.05 7.54
C GLY A 207 33.94 -7.16 6.56
N LYS A 208 33.62 -7.05 5.27
CA LYS A 208 34.58 -7.18 4.18
C LYS A 208 35.12 -5.83 3.73
N SER A 209 36.44 -5.76 3.53
CA SER A 209 37.09 -4.56 3.00
C SER A 209 36.67 -4.31 1.55
N VAL A 210 36.41 -3.05 1.21
CA VAL A 210 35.94 -2.59 -0.10
C VAL A 210 36.92 -1.55 -0.63
N ILE A 211 37.32 -1.66 -1.90
CA ILE A 211 38.04 -0.57 -2.56
C ILE A 211 37.02 0.45 -3.02
N TYR A 212 37.27 1.71 -2.72
CA TYR A 212 36.51 2.83 -3.25
C TYR A 212 37.45 3.95 -3.65
N ASP A 213 37.04 4.74 -4.64
CA ASP A 213 37.71 5.99 -4.95
C ASP A 213 37.32 7.05 -3.93
N PHE A 214 36.03 7.24 -3.71
CA PHE A 214 35.50 8.03 -2.59
C PHE A 214 34.10 7.58 -2.20
N ILE A 215 33.69 7.89 -0.97
CA ILE A 215 32.32 7.74 -0.47
C ILE A 215 31.75 9.14 -0.26
N ALA A 216 30.64 9.45 -0.91
CA ALA A 216 29.96 10.73 -0.77
C ALA A 216 28.66 10.57 0.04
N TRP A 217 28.43 11.50 0.97
CA TRP A 217 27.15 11.70 1.64
C TRP A 217 26.78 13.18 1.54
N PRO A 218 25.69 13.56 0.85
CA PRO A 218 24.74 12.74 0.11
C PRO A 218 25.34 11.85 -0.99
N ALA A 219 24.68 10.72 -1.25
CA ALA A 219 25.01 9.84 -2.37
C ALA A 219 24.64 10.49 -3.72
N LYS A 220 25.16 9.94 -4.83
CA LYS A 220 24.91 10.47 -6.19
C LYS A 220 23.42 10.52 -6.54
N ASN A 221 22.66 9.51 -6.16
CA ASN A 221 21.19 9.54 -6.14
C ASN A 221 20.78 9.48 -4.67
N MET A 222 20.14 10.53 -4.16
CA MET A 222 19.84 10.66 -2.75
C MET A 222 18.34 10.86 -2.53
N PRO A 223 17.71 10.04 -1.68
CA PRO A 223 16.34 10.29 -1.28
C PRO A 223 16.24 11.57 -0.43
N ILE A 224 15.30 12.44 -0.78
CA ILE A 224 15.12 13.76 -0.16
C ILE A 224 14.76 13.66 1.33
N GLU A 225 14.22 12.53 1.79
CA GLU A 225 13.85 12.24 3.17
C GLU A 225 15.06 12.27 4.12
N PHE A 226 16.28 12.05 3.60
CA PHE A 226 17.52 12.19 4.36
C PHE A 226 18.06 13.62 4.40
N MET A 227 17.52 14.52 3.56
CA MET A 227 18.03 15.86 3.40
C MET A 227 17.39 16.82 4.42
N VAL A 228 18.23 17.51 5.19
CA VAL A 228 17.83 18.58 6.11
C VAL A 228 18.73 19.80 5.89
N SER A 229 18.21 21.01 6.10
CA SER A 229 18.89 22.27 5.76
C SER A 229 20.28 22.42 6.39
N TYR A 230 20.50 21.79 7.54
CA TYR A 230 21.75 21.84 8.29
C TYR A 230 22.65 20.60 8.10
N LEU A 231 22.34 19.71 7.14
CA LEU A 231 23.11 18.48 6.90
C LEU A 231 24.53 18.78 6.40
N PRO A 232 25.61 18.41 7.12
CA PRO A 232 26.96 18.48 6.58
C PRO A 232 27.18 17.40 5.53
N TRP A 233 27.58 17.83 4.34
CA TRP A 233 28.01 16.97 3.26
C TRP A 233 29.44 16.50 3.57
N SER A 234 29.76 15.28 3.18
CA SER A 234 31.08 14.69 3.40
C SER A 234 31.51 13.84 2.23
N VAL A 235 32.81 13.90 1.90
CA VAL A 235 33.46 13.04 0.93
C VAL A 235 34.67 12.39 1.58
N ASN A 236 34.63 11.07 1.78
CA ASN A 236 35.74 10.29 2.31
C ASN A 236 36.56 9.72 1.15
N LEU A 237 37.84 10.09 1.09
CA LEU A 237 38.73 9.67 0.01
C LEU A 237 39.33 8.29 0.25
N GLY A 238 39.41 7.50 -0.81
CA GLY A 238 39.97 6.16 -0.79
C GLY A 238 41.47 6.11 -0.57
N ALA A 239 42.01 4.89 -0.56
CA ALA A 239 43.43 4.63 -0.28
C ALA A 239 44.39 5.35 -1.24
N ALA A 240 43.98 5.58 -2.49
CA ALA A 240 44.80 6.17 -3.55
C ALA A 240 45.05 7.69 -3.43
N TYR A 241 44.38 8.39 -2.51
CA TYR A 241 44.56 9.83 -2.30
C TYR A 241 45.57 10.12 -1.19
N ASP A 242 46.36 11.18 -1.34
CA ASP A 242 47.26 11.64 -0.27
C ASP A 242 46.45 12.27 0.86
N ALA A 243 46.63 11.75 2.07
CA ALA A 243 45.93 12.21 3.25
C ALA A 243 46.33 13.65 3.67
N ASN A 244 47.52 14.11 3.29
CA ASN A 244 47.96 15.48 3.57
C ASN A 244 47.35 16.50 2.59
N SER A 245 46.94 16.04 1.40
CA SER A 245 46.42 16.92 0.36
C SER A 245 45.02 17.46 0.65
N ILE A 246 44.24 16.79 1.53
CA ILE A 246 42.88 17.21 1.87
C ILE A 246 42.84 18.61 2.49
N ASP A 247 43.91 19.04 3.16
CA ASP A 247 44.04 20.38 3.73
C ASP A 247 44.02 21.50 2.67
N ASN A 248 44.38 21.16 1.42
CA ASN A 248 44.40 22.08 0.28
C ASN A 248 43.11 21.99 -0.55
N ALA A 249 42.14 21.16 -0.14
CA ALA A 249 40.93 20.93 -0.91
C ALA A 249 40.10 22.22 -1.08
N VAL A 250 39.63 22.44 -2.30
CA VAL A 250 38.65 23.46 -2.63
C VAL A 250 37.42 22.77 -3.19
N VAL A 251 36.27 22.96 -2.52
CA VAL A 251 34.99 22.39 -2.94
C VAL A 251 34.14 23.47 -3.58
N THR A 252 33.65 23.23 -4.79
CA THR A 252 32.62 24.04 -5.45
C THR A 252 31.33 23.23 -5.53
N LEU A 253 30.27 23.74 -4.91
CA LEU A 253 28.92 23.16 -4.95
C LEU A 253 28.02 24.08 -5.79
N THR A 254 27.36 23.53 -6.82
CA THR A 254 26.44 24.30 -7.67
C THR A 254 25.06 23.66 -7.64
N ARG A 255 24.03 24.40 -7.22
CA ARG A 255 22.62 23.96 -7.33
C ARG A 255 22.08 24.37 -8.70
N ARG A 256 21.65 23.40 -9.52
CA ARG A 256 21.26 23.66 -10.91
C ARG A 256 19.96 24.44 -11.08
N ARG A 257 19.01 24.30 -10.14
CA ARG A 257 17.68 24.94 -10.23
C ARG A 257 17.77 26.46 -10.39
N ASP A 258 18.72 27.09 -9.70
CA ASP A 258 18.88 28.53 -9.61
C ASP A 258 20.31 29.01 -9.89
N ASN A 259 21.21 28.10 -10.26
CA ASN A 259 22.64 28.36 -10.48
C ASN A 259 23.36 28.96 -9.25
N LYS A 260 22.86 28.71 -8.02
CA LYS A 260 23.54 29.16 -6.80
C LYS A 260 24.82 28.35 -6.61
N VAL A 261 25.93 29.04 -6.34
CA VAL A 261 27.27 28.45 -6.20
C VAL A 261 27.81 28.75 -4.80
N TRP A 262 28.31 27.72 -4.13
CA TRP A 262 29.06 27.83 -2.89
C TRP A 262 30.49 27.33 -3.12
N GLN A 263 31.47 28.01 -2.52
CA GLN A 263 32.86 27.58 -2.52
C GLN A 263 33.36 27.43 -1.09
N PHE A 264 34.08 26.35 -0.81
CA PHE A 264 34.59 25.99 0.50
C PHE A 264 36.08 25.67 0.44
N LYS A 265 36.87 26.24 1.36
CA LYS A 265 38.31 26.00 1.48
C LYS A 265 38.83 26.35 2.88
N LYS A 266 40.01 25.84 3.23
CA LYS A 266 40.71 26.12 4.49
C LYS A 266 41.35 27.53 4.47
N ASP A 267 40.56 28.60 4.56
CA ASP A 267 41.09 29.97 4.70
C ASP A 267 40.35 30.75 5.80
N SER A 268 41.11 31.26 6.78
CA SER A 268 40.66 32.03 7.94
C SER A 268 40.15 33.46 7.65
N VAL A 269 40.07 33.85 6.37
CA VAL A 269 39.63 35.18 5.92
C VAL A 269 38.14 35.21 5.56
N PHE A 270 37.56 34.07 5.21
CA PHE A 270 36.12 33.96 5.09
C PHE A 270 35.56 33.67 6.48
N LYS A 271 35.03 34.70 7.14
CA LYS A 271 33.88 34.45 8.00
C LYS A 271 32.89 33.64 7.17
N ASN A 272 32.33 32.62 7.80
CA ASN A 272 31.34 31.67 7.31
C ASN A 272 30.06 32.34 6.78
N ASP A 273 30.16 33.27 5.82
CA ASP A 273 29.01 34.01 5.31
C ASP A 273 28.15 33.11 4.40
N ASN A 274 28.65 31.93 4.01
CA ASN A 274 28.00 31.00 3.08
C ASN A 274 28.01 29.52 3.52
N GLY A 275 28.51 29.17 4.72
CA GLY A 275 28.56 27.76 5.16
C GLY A 275 29.72 27.33 6.06
N TYR A 276 29.83 26.01 6.27
CA TYR A 276 30.90 25.34 7.02
C TYR A 276 31.87 24.60 6.09
N PHE A 277 33.15 24.56 6.46
CA PHE A 277 34.18 23.71 5.85
C PHE A 277 35.09 23.12 6.93
N GLY A 278 35.42 21.83 6.79
CA GLY A 278 36.35 21.13 7.67
C GLY A 278 36.95 19.93 6.98
N VAL A 279 38.08 19.46 7.49
CA VAL A 279 38.70 18.20 7.03
C VAL A 279 39.12 17.38 8.23
N TYR A 280 39.00 16.06 8.10
CA TYR A 280 39.29 15.15 9.19
C TYR A 280 39.99 13.89 8.69
N ASN A 281 41.23 13.72 9.14
CA ASN A 281 42.06 12.57 8.82
C ASN A 281 42.12 11.59 10.00
N GLY A 282 40.97 11.01 10.34
CA GLY A 282 40.81 10.03 11.40
C GLY A 282 39.45 9.34 11.33
N GLY A 283 39.08 8.59 12.36
CA GLY A 283 37.82 7.83 12.37
C GLY A 283 37.88 6.54 11.56
N ALA A 284 36.71 5.99 11.22
CA ALA A 284 36.61 4.68 10.59
C ALA A 284 36.99 4.67 9.10
N LEU A 285 36.81 5.78 8.40
CA LEU A 285 37.07 5.90 6.96
C LEU A 285 38.31 6.77 6.65
N GLY A 286 38.62 7.77 7.49
CA GLY A 286 39.74 8.68 7.25
C GLY A 286 39.54 9.60 6.04
N LYS A 287 40.51 10.47 5.78
CA LYS A 287 40.57 11.40 4.63
C LYS A 287 39.23 12.04 4.26
N CYS A 288 38.55 12.62 5.25
CA CYS A 288 37.20 13.17 5.09
C CYS A 288 37.28 14.67 4.78
N ILE A 289 36.63 15.09 3.69
CA ILE A 289 36.36 16.50 3.38
C ILE A 289 34.90 16.77 3.74
N ILE A 290 34.66 17.77 4.57
CA ILE A 290 33.34 18.09 5.14
C ILE A 290 32.98 19.52 4.75
N PHE A 291 31.77 19.71 4.22
CA PHE A 291 31.27 21.02 3.84
C PHE A 291 29.77 21.11 4.03
N ARG A 292 29.25 22.30 4.32
CA ARG A 292 27.81 22.53 4.46
C ARG A 292 27.47 23.91 3.91
N PRO A 293 26.66 24.04 2.86
CA PRO A 293 26.12 25.33 2.47
C PRO A 293 25.20 25.86 3.56
N ASP A 294 25.28 27.15 3.88
CA ASP A 294 24.21 27.83 4.60
C ASP A 294 23.15 28.31 3.58
N PHE A 295 21.89 28.23 3.99
CA PHE A 295 20.74 28.55 3.14
C PHE A 295 19.92 29.68 3.77
N ASP A 296 19.51 30.62 2.92
CA ASP A 296 18.59 31.71 3.29
C ASP A 296 17.11 31.29 3.21
N GLU A 297 16.85 30.10 2.65
CA GLU A 297 15.52 29.54 2.39
C GLU A 297 15.12 28.54 3.47
N GLU A 298 13.84 28.52 3.84
CA GLU A 298 13.30 27.57 4.81
C GLU A 298 13.34 26.11 4.32
N LYS A 299 13.17 25.90 3.00
CA LYS A 299 13.20 24.58 2.34
C LYS A 299 14.24 24.55 1.21
N PRO A 300 15.53 24.37 1.55
CA PRO A 300 16.61 24.51 0.56
C PRO A 300 16.74 23.33 -0.41
N TYR A 301 16.12 22.18 -0.08
CA TYR A 301 16.11 20.98 -0.89
C TYR A 301 14.69 20.72 -1.40
N LEU A 302 14.54 20.61 -2.71
CA LEU A 302 13.30 20.20 -3.38
C LEU A 302 13.51 18.90 -4.13
N GLU A 303 12.41 18.21 -4.37
CA GLU A 303 12.41 17.02 -5.21
C GLU A 303 12.93 17.36 -6.62
N ASN A 304 13.71 16.46 -7.21
CA ASN A 304 14.37 16.63 -8.51
C ASN A 304 15.46 17.72 -8.53
N ASP A 305 15.86 18.26 -7.38
CA ASP A 305 17.04 19.12 -7.32
C ASP A 305 18.30 18.36 -7.73
N ILE A 306 19.19 19.07 -8.40
CA ILE A 306 20.47 18.55 -8.86
C ILE A 306 21.57 19.48 -8.34
N PHE A 307 22.58 18.89 -7.71
CA PHE A 307 23.77 19.58 -7.23
C PHE A 307 25.01 18.99 -7.89
N ASP A 308 25.85 19.85 -8.46
CA ASP A 308 27.18 19.46 -8.94
C ASP A 308 28.23 19.78 -7.89
N VAL A 309 29.09 18.80 -7.61
CA VAL A 309 30.20 18.91 -6.66
C VAL A 309 31.50 18.73 -7.43
N ASN A 310 32.37 19.74 -7.36
CA ASN A 310 33.76 19.67 -7.80
C ASN A 310 34.68 19.83 -6.58
N ILE A 311 35.64 18.93 -6.42
CA ILE A 311 36.67 18.99 -5.39
C ILE A 311 38.03 19.00 -6.08
N SER A 312 38.76 20.09 -5.92
CA SER A 312 40.10 20.30 -6.50
C SER A 312 41.15 20.50 -5.40
N GLY A 313 42.42 20.64 -5.76
CA GLY A 313 43.52 20.91 -4.83
C GLY A 313 44.00 19.68 -4.04
N ILE A 314 43.50 18.49 -4.39
CA ILE A 314 43.89 17.21 -3.81
C ILE A 314 44.86 16.47 -4.73
N THR A 315 45.63 15.54 -4.17
CA THR A 315 46.60 14.75 -4.92
C THR A 315 46.40 13.25 -4.69
N ARG A 316 46.85 12.45 -5.66
CA ARG A 316 47.05 11.01 -5.49
C ARG A 316 48.31 10.77 -4.65
N THR A 317 48.46 9.56 -4.12
CA THR A 317 49.64 9.17 -3.31
C THR A 317 50.98 9.26 -4.03
N ASP A 318 50.98 9.33 -5.37
CA ASP A 318 52.17 9.55 -6.20
C ASP A 318 52.49 11.04 -6.45
N GLY A 319 51.70 11.95 -5.86
CA GLY A 319 51.83 13.40 -6.01
C GLY A 319 51.08 14.00 -7.18
N THR A 320 50.38 13.19 -8.00
CA THR A 320 49.61 13.70 -9.14
C THR A 320 48.42 14.54 -8.67
N GLU A 321 48.32 15.79 -9.11
CA GLU A 321 47.14 16.63 -8.91
C GLU A 321 45.91 16.00 -9.57
N THR A 322 44.79 16.01 -8.86
CA THR A 322 43.54 15.41 -9.34
C THR A 322 42.33 16.20 -8.82
N GLU A 323 41.19 15.95 -9.44
CA GLU A 323 39.91 16.46 -8.97
C GLU A 323 38.89 15.33 -8.85
N ILE A 324 37.85 15.55 -8.05
CA ILE A 324 36.66 14.71 -7.96
C ILE A 324 35.47 15.52 -8.45
N ASN A 325 34.74 14.95 -9.40
CA ASN A 325 33.50 15.52 -9.91
C ASN A 325 32.37 14.51 -9.75
N TYR A 326 31.28 14.91 -9.12
CA TYR A 326 30.07 14.10 -9.08
C TYR A 326 28.81 14.96 -8.98
N THR A 327 27.68 14.37 -9.33
CA THR A 327 26.37 15.01 -9.26
C THR A 327 25.53 14.29 -8.23
N VAL A 328 24.84 15.05 -7.37
CA VAL A 328 23.80 14.59 -6.46
C VAL A 328 22.45 14.91 -7.08
N ARG A 329 21.61 13.90 -7.31
CA ARG A 329 20.23 14.02 -7.76
C ARG A 329 19.30 13.67 -6.61
N LEU A 330 18.49 14.63 -6.19
CA LEU A 330 17.48 14.41 -5.18
C LEU A 330 16.23 13.83 -5.83
N PHE A 331 15.70 12.79 -5.23
CA PHE A 331 14.44 12.17 -5.63
C PHE A 331 13.63 11.82 -4.39
N ARG A 332 12.36 11.49 -4.54
CA ARG A 332 11.51 11.06 -3.43
C ARG A 332 11.55 9.55 -3.30
N LEU A 333 11.81 9.02 -2.10
CA LEU A 333 11.92 7.57 -1.89
C LEU A 333 10.59 6.85 -2.07
N TYR A 334 9.50 7.50 -1.68
CA TYR A 334 8.16 6.98 -1.73
C TYR A 334 7.18 8.14 -1.99
N ASP A 335 6.19 7.92 -2.86
CA ASP A 335 5.05 8.82 -2.95
C ASP A 335 3.96 8.38 -1.96
N PRO A 336 3.23 9.30 -1.30
CA PRO A 336 2.02 8.92 -0.60
C PRO A 336 1.02 8.32 -1.59
N TYR A 337 0.84 7.00 -1.49
CA TYR A 337 0.19 6.21 -2.53
C TYR A 337 -1.30 6.53 -2.62
N LYS A 338 -1.81 6.41 -3.85
CA LYS A 338 -3.24 6.47 -4.12
C LYS A 338 -3.97 5.43 -3.27
N VAL A 339 -4.83 5.91 -2.38
CA VAL A 339 -5.67 5.04 -1.55
C VAL A 339 -6.56 4.20 -2.45
N LYS A 340 -6.73 2.93 -2.10
CA LYS A 340 -7.65 1.98 -2.74
C LYS A 340 -8.79 1.66 -1.78
N THR A 341 -9.87 1.11 -2.33
CA THR A 341 -10.98 0.56 -1.55
C THR A 341 -10.88 -0.96 -1.53
N GLY A 342 -11.08 -1.57 -0.35
CA GLY A 342 -11.26 -3.01 -0.21
C GLY A 342 -12.69 -3.47 -0.45
N THR A 343 -13.63 -2.51 -0.56
CA THR A 343 -15.04 -2.73 -0.90
C THR A 343 -15.29 -2.17 -2.30
N ASP A 344 -15.81 -2.97 -3.23
CA ASP A 344 -16.05 -2.52 -4.60
C ASP A 344 -16.98 -1.29 -4.64
N GLU A 345 -16.72 -0.37 -5.57
CA GLU A 345 -17.66 0.72 -5.82
C GLU A 345 -18.93 0.18 -6.47
N GLY A 346 -20.09 0.74 -6.12
CA GLY A 346 -21.34 0.29 -6.72
C GLY A 346 -22.58 0.58 -5.89
N THR A 347 -23.65 -0.14 -6.23
CA THR A 347 -24.96 -0.03 -5.59
C THR A 347 -25.19 -1.18 -4.62
N TYR A 348 -25.59 -0.83 -3.41
CA TYR A 348 -25.84 -1.76 -2.31
C TYR A 348 -27.26 -1.62 -1.77
N ILE A 349 -27.79 -2.70 -1.21
CA ILE A 349 -29.13 -2.71 -0.61
C ILE A 349 -29.01 -2.44 0.89
N ASN A 350 -29.69 -1.39 1.35
CA ASN A 350 -29.79 -0.90 2.74
C ASN A 350 -28.49 -0.39 3.38
N GLU A 351 -27.39 -1.15 3.32
CA GLU A 351 -26.13 -0.77 3.95
C GLU A 351 -24.93 -1.49 3.32
N VAL A 352 -23.74 -0.90 3.47
CA VAL A 352 -22.45 -1.50 3.12
C VAL A 352 -21.38 -1.07 4.10
N GLU A 353 -20.41 -1.95 4.34
CA GLU A 353 -19.19 -1.65 5.09
C GLU A 353 -18.06 -1.34 4.10
N VAL A 354 -17.59 -0.10 4.11
CA VAL A 354 -16.56 0.43 3.21
C VAL A 354 -15.20 0.34 3.90
N SER A 355 -14.23 -0.26 3.23
CA SER A 355 -12.86 -0.34 3.72
C SER A 355 -11.89 0.35 2.77
N PHE A 356 -10.90 1.04 3.31
CA PHE A 356 -9.80 1.65 2.56
C PHE A 356 -8.48 1.00 2.93
N PHE A 357 -7.56 0.96 1.97
CA PHE A 357 -6.20 0.53 2.22
C PHE A 357 -5.22 1.24 1.28
N CYS A 358 -3.95 1.14 1.64
CA CYS A 358 -2.83 1.65 0.88
C CYS A 358 -1.80 0.53 0.81
N ASP A 359 -1.20 0.31 -0.37
CA ASP A 359 -0.18 -0.75 -0.53
C ASP A 359 1.07 -0.45 0.31
N PHE A 360 1.28 0.81 0.67
CA PHE A 360 2.40 1.24 1.49
C PHE A 360 2.07 1.13 2.97
N PRO A 361 2.88 0.41 3.74
CA PRO A 361 2.69 0.31 5.18
C PRO A 361 2.93 1.68 5.84
N TYR A 362 2.30 1.90 7.00
CA TYR A 362 2.56 3.07 7.85
C TYR A 362 2.08 4.43 7.33
N VAL A 363 1.13 4.46 6.38
CA VAL A 363 0.38 5.69 6.06
C VAL A 363 -0.81 5.87 7.00
N ASN A 364 -1.16 7.12 7.28
CA ASN A 364 -2.46 7.45 7.84
C ASN A 364 -3.44 7.73 6.69
N ILE A 365 -4.68 7.26 6.80
CA ILE A 365 -5.72 7.51 5.78
C ILE A 365 -6.72 8.50 6.38
N TYR A 366 -7.05 9.54 5.62
CA TYR A 366 -8.03 10.56 6.00
C TYR A 366 -9.10 10.72 4.93
N TYR A 367 -10.34 11.00 5.35
CA TYR A 367 -11.46 11.12 4.43
C TYR A 367 -12.48 12.19 4.81
N THR A 368 -13.24 12.61 3.81
CA THR A 368 -14.41 13.49 3.90
C THR A 368 -15.55 12.91 3.08
N THR A 369 -16.79 13.22 3.46
CA THR A 369 -18.02 12.78 2.78
C THR A 369 -18.89 13.95 2.30
N ASP A 370 -18.53 15.18 2.65
CA ASP A 370 -19.23 16.42 2.31
C ASP A 370 -18.77 17.05 0.98
N GLY A 371 -17.82 16.41 0.29
CA GLY A 371 -17.23 16.88 -0.96
C GLY A 371 -16.01 17.80 -0.80
N SER A 372 -15.61 18.13 0.42
CA SER A 372 -14.36 18.88 0.66
C SER A 372 -13.12 18.01 0.39
N ILE A 373 -12.00 18.64 0.03
CA ILE A 373 -10.72 17.93 -0.13
C ILE A 373 -10.21 17.55 1.28
N PRO A 374 -9.99 16.26 1.57
CA PRO A 374 -9.52 15.83 2.89
C PRO A 374 -8.10 16.34 3.15
N ASN A 375 -7.77 16.50 4.43
CA ASN A 375 -6.45 16.84 4.96
C ASN A 375 -6.25 16.14 6.33
N ILE A 376 -5.13 16.42 7.01
CA ILE A 376 -4.76 15.78 8.29
C ILE A 376 -5.70 16.08 9.46
N TYR A 377 -6.60 17.06 9.32
CA TYR A 377 -7.64 17.39 10.30
C TYR A 377 -9.00 16.80 9.94
N SER A 378 -9.11 16.09 8.81
CA SER A 378 -10.32 15.36 8.41
C SER A 378 -10.50 14.07 9.23
N ASN A 379 -11.55 13.30 8.94
CA ASN A 379 -11.80 12.06 9.66
C ASN A 379 -10.69 11.05 9.35
N ARG A 380 -10.02 10.55 10.40
CA ARG A 380 -9.04 9.46 10.26
C ARG A 380 -9.76 8.12 10.05
N TYR A 381 -9.27 7.32 9.11
CA TYR A 381 -9.73 5.97 8.86
C TYR A 381 -8.88 4.98 9.67
N ASP A 382 -9.50 4.37 10.69
CA ASP A 382 -8.85 3.36 11.55
C ASP A 382 -9.53 1.99 11.45
N LYS A 383 -10.73 1.92 10.86
CA LYS A 383 -11.53 0.71 10.70
C LYS A 383 -12.58 0.90 9.59
N PRO A 384 -13.13 -0.18 9.03
CA PRO A 384 -14.19 -0.08 8.04
C PRO A 384 -15.39 0.77 8.50
N ILE A 385 -15.98 1.50 7.56
CA ILE A 385 -17.05 2.47 7.78
C ILE A 385 -18.37 1.89 7.29
N LYS A 386 -19.33 1.73 8.19
CA LYS A 386 -20.69 1.33 7.84
C LYS A 386 -21.50 2.53 7.37
N ILE A 387 -22.06 2.47 6.15
CA ILE A 387 -22.95 3.49 5.60
C ILE A 387 -24.34 2.90 5.30
N ASN A 388 -25.38 3.71 5.43
CA ASN A 388 -26.79 3.37 5.15
C ASN A 388 -27.49 4.42 4.25
N GLU A 389 -26.71 5.32 3.68
CA GLU A 389 -27.09 6.32 2.70
C GLU A 389 -25.99 6.44 1.62
N SER A 390 -26.39 6.81 0.40
CA SER A 390 -25.45 6.98 -0.71
C SER A 390 -24.38 8.00 -0.33
N THR A 391 -23.12 7.61 -0.41
CA THR A 391 -21.98 8.37 0.11
C THR A 391 -20.86 8.42 -0.92
N VAL A 392 -20.25 9.61 -1.08
CA VAL A 392 -19.04 9.80 -1.88
C VAL A 392 -17.90 10.10 -0.92
N PHE A 393 -16.88 9.25 -0.91
CA PHE A 393 -15.69 9.46 -0.09
C PHE A 393 -14.62 10.14 -0.93
N HIS A 394 -14.08 11.26 -0.42
CA HIS A 394 -12.78 11.78 -0.87
C HIS A 394 -11.76 11.34 0.17
N VAL A 395 -10.68 10.70 -0.27
CA VAL A 395 -9.75 9.99 0.60
C VAL A 395 -8.31 10.32 0.22
N ILE A 396 -7.46 10.56 1.20
CA ILE A 396 -6.01 10.74 1.02
C ILE A 396 -5.26 9.77 1.93
N SER A 397 -4.02 9.46 1.55
CA SER A 397 -3.01 8.92 2.45
C SER A 397 -2.06 10.04 2.86
N THR A 398 -1.50 9.95 4.06
CA THR A 398 -0.45 10.86 4.53
C THR A 398 0.70 10.08 5.16
N ILE A 399 1.90 10.63 5.02
CA ILE A 399 3.10 10.15 5.69
C ILE A 399 3.50 11.19 6.73
N ASN A 400 3.64 10.74 7.98
CA ASN A 400 3.93 11.56 9.16
C ASN A 400 3.01 12.79 9.30
N ASP A 401 1.80 12.74 8.76
CA ASP A 401 0.81 13.84 8.80
C ASP A 401 1.31 15.19 8.21
N PHE A 402 2.28 15.16 7.29
CA PHE A 402 2.75 16.38 6.60
C PHE A 402 2.83 16.23 5.08
N GLN A 403 3.00 15.01 4.59
CA GLN A 403 3.07 14.72 3.16
C GLN A 403 1.79 14.00 2.72
N GLN A 404 0.98 14.66 1.89
CA GLN A 404 -0.32 14.18 1.45
C GLN A 404 -0.24 13.57 0.04
N GLY A 405 -0.91 12.43 -0.14
CA GLY A 405 -1.10 11.76 -1.42
C GLY A 405 -2.23 12.33 -2.25
N ASP A 406 -2.35 11.79 -3.46
CA ASP A 406 -3.43 12.14 -4.37
C ASP A 406 -4.80 11.85 -3.73
N VAL A 407 -5.77 12.70 -4.04
CA VAL A 407 -7.15 12.51 -3.60
C VAL A 407 -7.78 11.39 -4.42
N SER A 408 -8.08 10.27 -3.77
CA SER A 408 -8.93 9.21 -4.31
C SER A 408 -10.41 9.57 -4.06
N VAL A 409 -11.27 9.25 -5.02
CA VAL A 409 -12.73 9.46 -4.91
C VAL A 409 -13.44 8.13 -5.13
N PHE A 410 -14.27 7.73 -4.17
CA PHE A 410 -15.03 6.48 -4.21
C PHE A 410 -16.53 6.73 -4.05
N ARG A 411 -17.36 6.02 -4.83
CA ARG A 411 -18.82 6.22 -4.86
C ARG A 411 -19.56 4.95 -4.47
N PHE A 412 -20.40 5.08 -3.43
CA PHE A 412 -21.27 4.00 -2.96
C PHE A 412 -22.71 4.49 -2.97
N ASN A 413 -23.56 3.80 -3.72
CA ASN A 413 -24.99 4.10 -3.79
C ASN A 413 -25.77 3.14 -2.88
N ILE A 414 -26.68 3.65 -2.06
CA ILE A 414 -27.55 2.84 -1.21
C ILE A 414 -28.99 2.91 -1.72
N GLU A 415 -29.51 1.76 -2.12
CA GLU A 415 -30.90 1.56 -2.49
C GLU A 415 -31.66 0.88 -1.35
N ARG A 416 -32.75 1.49 -0.89
CA ARG A 416 -33.53 0.97 0.24
C ARG A 416 -34.53 -0.08 -0.22
N ALA A 417 -34.58 -1.18 0.51
CA ALA A 417 -35.59 -2.22 0.41
C ALA A 417 -36.06 -2.64 1.81
N SER A 418 -37.28 -3.15 1.90
CA SER A 418 -37.79 -3.71 3.13
C SER A 418 -36.96 -4.91 3.57
N GLU A 419 -36.72 -5.07 4.87
CA GLU A 419 -35.87 -6.14 5.42
C GLU A 419 -36.29 -7.55 4.93
N TRP A 420 -37.60 -7.78 4.78
CA TRP A 420 -38.14 -9.05 4.32
C TRP A 420 -37.74 -9.40 2.87
N ALA A 421 -37.39 -8.40 2.04
CA ALA A 421 -37.14 -8.55 0.62
C ALA A 421 -35.64 -8.58 0.24
N VAL A 422 -34.75 -8.08 1.11
CA VAL A 422 -33.32 -7.87 0.79
C VAL A 422 -32.65 -9.12 0.23
N ASN A 423 -32.81 -10.26 0.91
CA ASN A 423 -32.15 -11.51 0.49
C ASN A 423 -32.71 -12.02 -0.84
N ASP A 424 -34.02 -11.91 -1.04
CA ASP A 424 -34.69 -12.35 -2.26
C ASP A 424 -34.29 -11.44 -3.45
N ILE A 425 -34.20 -10.11 -3.25
CA ILE A 425 -33.73 -9.18 -4.28
C ILE A 425 -32.28 -9.48 -4.66
N LYS A 426 -31.37 -9.61 -3.68
CA LYS A 426 -29.96 -9.98 -3.94
C LYS A 426 -29.87 -11.28 -4.73
N LYS A 427 -30.70 -12.27 -4.37
CA LYS A 427 -30.74 -13.55 -5.06
C LYS A 427 -31.25 -13.39 -6.50
N ALA A 428 -32.33 -12.64 -6.72
CA ALA A 428 -32.87 -12.38 -8.04
C ALA A 428 -31.87 -11.66 -8.96
N ILE A 429 -31.14 -10.66 -8.45
CA ILE A 429 -30.07 -9.96 -9.18
C ILE A 429 -28.95 -10.94 -9.54
N SER A 430 -28.50 -11.79 -8.61
CA SER A 430 -27.45 -12.79 -8.87
C SER A 430 -27.84 -13.87 -9.89
N LEU A 431 -29.14 -14.05 -10.11
CA LEU A 431 -29.72 -14.95 -11.11
C LEU A 431 -30.08 -14.21 -12.41
N ASN A 432 -29.63 -12.96 -12.58
CA ASN A 432 -29.95 -12.07 -13.69
C ASN A 432 -31.45 -11.82 -13.92
N LEU A 433 -32.32 -12.11 -12.95
CA LEU A 433 -33.77 -11.94 -13.08
C LEU A 433 -34.22 -10.47 -13.04
N VAL A 434 -33.36 -9.58 -12.57
CA VAL A 434 -33.64 -8.13 -12.45
C VAL A 434 -32.75 -7.36 -13.42
N PRO A 435 -33.31 -6.80 -14.50
CA PRO A 435 -32.56 -5.95 -15.43
C PRO A 435 -31.92 -4.75 -14.72
N PRO A 436 -30.73 -4.26 -15.14
CA PRO A 436 -30.03 -3.17 -14.47
C PRO A 436 -30.88 -1.91 -14.18
N PRO A 437 -31.76 -1.43 -15.10
CA PRO A 437 -32.62 -0.28 -14.82
C PRO A 437 -33.62 -0.47 -13.67
N LEU A 438 -33.87 -1.72 -13.24
CA LEU A 438 -34.80 -2.09 -12.18
C LEU A 438 -34.09 -2.49 -10.87
N GLN A 439 -32.75 -2.40 -10.80
CA GLN A 439 -31.96 -2.69 -9.60
C GLN A 439 -31.87 -1.48 -8.65
N GLY A 440 -33.03 -0.91 -8.28
CA GLY A 440 -33.14 0.22 -7.37
C GLY A 440 -34.59 0.69 -7.19
N ARG A 441 -34.80 1.67 -6.30
CA ARG A 441 -36.13 2.20 -5.92
C ARG A 441 -37.11 1.09 -5.54
N TYR A 442 -36.66 0.15 -4.71
CA TYR A 442 -37.37 -1.09 -4.43
C TYR A 442 -38.71 -0.88 -3.72
N LEU A 443 -38.82 0.19 -2.91
CA LEU A 443 -40.03 0.57 -2.18
C LEU A 443 -41.09 1.24 -3.05
N ASP A 444 -40.74 1.72 -4.26
CA ASP A 444 -41.68 2.40 -5.14
C ASP A 444 -42.69 1.40 -5.73
N ASN A 445 -43.91 1.88 -5.99
CA ASN A 445 -44.88 1.13 -6.77
C ASN A 445 -44.37 0.94 -8.20
N ILE A 446 -44.43 -0.30 -8.70
CA ILE A 446 -43.93 -0.64 -10.02
C ILE A 446 -44.95 -0.23 -11.11
N THR A 447 -44.43 0.18 -12.26
CA THR A 447 -45.27 0.43 -13.43
C THR A 447 -45.65 -0.89 -14.11
N ARG A 448 -46.74 -0.88 -14.88
CA ARG A 448 -47.17 -2.02 -15.68
C ARG A 448 -46.12 -2.42 -16.73
N GLY A 449 -45.41 -1.45 -17.30
CA GLY A 449 -44.29 -1.68 -18.22
C GLY A 449 -43.10 -2.35 -17.54
N ASP A 450 -42.67 -1.87 -16.37
CA ASP A 450 -41.55 -2.47 -15.63
C ASP A 450 -41.89 -3.89 -15.15
N PHE A 451 -43.13 -4.13 -14.72
CA PHE A 451 -43.59 -5.48 -14.36
C PHE A 451 -43.55 -6.43 -15.56
N CYS A 452 -43.92 -5.94 -16.75
CA CYS A 452 -43.80 -6.67 -18.00
C CYS A 452 -42.34 -7.01 -18.33
N LYS A 453 -41.42 -6.05 -18.17
CA LYS A 453 -39.98 -6.26 -18.39
C LYS A 453 -39.42 -7.32 -17.46
N LEU A 454 -39.83 -7.33 -16.19
CA LEU A 454 -39.46 -8.38 -15.23
C LEU A 454 -39.97 -9.77 -15.67
N ALA A 455 -41.22 -9.88 -16.16
CA ALA A 455 -41.78 -11.14 -16.63
C ALA A 455 -41.06 -11.65 -17.88
N MET A 456 -40.75 -10.76 -18.82
CA MET A 456 -40.00 -11.10 -20.04
C MET A 456 -38.58 -11.53 -19.73
N ASN A 457 -37.92 -10.85 -18.80
CA ASN A 457 -36.57 -11.18 -18.38
C ASN A 457 -36.53 -12.53 -17.62
N LEU A 458 -37.55 -12.83 -16.82
CA LEU A 458 -37.72 -14.15 -16.23
C LEU A 458 -37.79 -15.25 -17.32
N LEU A 459 -38.59 -15.03 -18.36
CA LEU A 459 -38.74 -15.98 -19.46
C LEU A 459 -37.40 -16.22 -20.18
N THR A 460 -36.65 -15.16 -20.52
CA THR A 460 -35.35 -15.29 -21.19
C THR A 460 -34.32 -16.04 -20.33
N GLU A 461 -34.30 -15.78 -19.03
CA GLU A 461 -33.37 -16.45 -18.11
C GLU A 461 -33.70 -17.93 -17.88
N ILE A 462 -34.99 -18.31 -17.87
CA ILE A 462 -35.38 -19.72 -17.72
C ILE A 462 -35.12 -20.52 -19.00
N GLU A 463 -35.43 -19.96 -20.16
CA GLU A 463 -35.18 -20.61 -21.45
C GLU A 463 -33.68 -20.63 -21.79
N GLY A 464 -32.88 -19.74 -21.20
CA GLY A 464 -31.46 -19.57 -21.52
C GLY A 464 -31.24 -19.04 -22.94
N LYS A 465 -32.24 -18.35 -23.49
CA LYS A 465 -32.29 -17.89 -24.89
C LYS A 465 -32.54 -16.38 -24.96
N PRO A 466 -31.97 -15.68 -25.95
CA PRO A 466 -32.33 -14.29 -26.20
C PRO A 466 -33.79 -14.19 -26.65
N LEU A 467 -34.43 -13.05 -26.38
CA LEU A 467 -35.84 -12.79 -26.68
C LEU A 467 -36.22 -13.12 -28.13
N GLN A 468 -35.34 -12.84 -29.09
CA GLN A 468 -35.62 -13.11 -30.51
C GLN A 468 -35.80 -14.60 -30.80
N GLU A 469 -34.99 -15.47 -30.18
CA GLU A 469 -35.09 -16.91 -30.41
C GLU A 469 -36.38 -17.49 -29.82
N ILE A 470 -36.80 -16.97 -28.65
CA ILE A 470 -38.08 -17.35 -28.03
C ILE A 470 -39.26 -16.98 -28.94
N LEU A 471 -39.20 -15.81 -29.58
CA LEU A 471 -40.22 -15.39 -30.55
C LEU A 471 -40.21 -16.27 -31.80
N ASP A 472 -39.03 -16.64 -32.30
CA ASP A 472 -38.89 -17.52 -33.46
C ASP A 472 -39.44 -18.92 -33.18
N ASP A 473 -39.15 -19.48 -32.00
CA ASP A 473 -39.68 -20.77 -31.53
C ASP A 473 -41.22 -20.75 -31.40
N ALA A 474 -41.79 -19.61 -31.00
CA ALA A 474 -43.23 -19.38 -30.97
C ALA A 474 -43.85 -19.11 -32.36
N GLY A 475 -43.05 -19.11 -33.44
CA GLY A 475 -43.50 -18.84 -34.81
C GLY A 475 -43.79 -17.37 -35.10
N ILE A 476 -43.32 -16.45 -34.25
CA ILE A 476 -43.59 -15.01 -34.32
C ILE A 476 -42.48 -14.31 -35.11
N LYS A 477 -42.66 -14.22 -36.43
CA LYS A 477 -41.66 -13.64 -37.35
C LYS A 477 -41.61 -12.11 -37.37
N THR A 478 -42.66 -11.44 -36.91
CA THR A 478 -42.75 -9.97 -36.92
C THR A 478 -43.61 -9.50 -35.77
N LEU A 479 -43.06 -8.63 -34.92
CA LEU A 479 -43.81 -7.98 -33.84
C LEU A 479 -44.68 -6.87 -34.42
N GLN A 480 -46.00 -7.07 -34.36
CA GLN A 480 -46.96 -6.01 -34.63
C GLN A 480 -47.07 -5.12 -33.39
N ASN A 481 -47.22 -3.81 -33.58
CA ASN A 481 -47.50 -2.89 -32.48
C ASN A 481 -49.01 -2.58 -32.43
N PRO A 482 -49.78 -3.19 -31.51
CA PRO A 482 -51.19 -2.85 -31.33
C PRO A 482 -51.41 -1.62 -30.44
N PHE A 483 -50.33 -1.02 -29.90
CA PHE A 483 -50.40 0.03 -28.91
C PHE A 483 -49.94 1.39 -29.45
N ILE A 484 -50.66 2.45 -29.09
CA ILE A 484 -50.35 3.82 -29.48
C ILE A 484 -49.46 4.56 -28.47
N ASP A 485 -49.32 4.01 -27.26
CA ASP A 485 -48.64 4.65 -26.12
C ASP A 485 -47.36 3.94 -25.69
N THR A 486 -46.88 2.96 -26.46
CA THR A 486 -45.56 2.33 -26.26
C THR A 486 -45.05 1.70 -27.55
N SER A 487 -43.73 1.59 -27.66
CA SER A 487 -43.02 0.84 -28.70
C SER A 487 -41.91 -0.05 -28.11
N GLU A 488 -41.94 -0.28 -26.81
CA GLU A 488 -40.93 -1.07 -26.09
C GLU A 488 -40.98 -2.54 -26.54
N PRO A 489 -39.87 -3.12 -27.02
CA PRO A 489 -39.87 -4.44 -27.65
C PRO A 489 -40.30 -5.56 -26.69
N GLU A 490 -39.97 -5.47 -25.40
CA GLU A 490 -40.38 -6.45 -24.40
C GLU A 490 -41.91 -6.44 -24.20
N ILE A 491 -42.55 -5.27 -24.28
CA ILE A 491 -44.01 -5.15 -24.15
C ILE A 491 -44.69 -5.71 -25.41
N LEU A 492 -44.17 -5.42 -26.60
CA LEU A 492 -44.70 -5.95 -27.86
C LEU A 492 -44.54 -7.48 -27.92
N ALA A 493 -43.39 -8.00 -27.51
CA ALA A 493 -43.12 -9.43 -27.41
C ALA A 493 -44.05 -10.09 -26.39
N ALA A 494 -44.19 -9.52 -25.19
CA ALA A 494 -45.12 -10.02 -24.18
C ALA A 494 -46.57 -10.04 -24.68
N ASN A 495 -46.96 -9.09 -25.52
CA ASN A 495 -48.30 -9.10 -26.11
C ASN A 495 -48.44 -10.21 -27.15
N ALA A 496 -47.44 -10.38 -28.03
CA ALA A 496 -47.42 -11.41 -29.06
C ALA A 496 -47.40 -12.83 -28.48
N LEU A 497 -46.69 -13.02 -27.36
CA LEU A 497 -46.65 -14.26 -26.57
C LEU A 497 -47.88 -14.45 -25.67
N GLY A 498 -48.79 -13.47 -25.61
CA GLY A 498 -50.03 -13.57 -24.85
C GLY A 498 -49.90 -13.33 -23.34
N ILE A 499 -48.73 -12.90 -22.84
CA ILE A 499 -48.51 -12.52 -21.43
C ILE A 499 -49.34 -11.29 -21.08
N VAL A 500 -49.36 -10.29 -21.98
CA VAL A 500 -50.06 -9.03 -21.74
C VAL A 500 -51.16 -8.73 -22.75
N LYS A 501 -52.16 -7.99 -22.30
CA LYS A 501 -53.20 -7.36 -23.12
C LYS A 501 -53.21 -5.85 -22.87
N GLY A 502 -53.75 -5.10 -23.82
CA GLY A 502 -54.00 -3.68 -23.65
C GLY A 502 -55.11 -3.38 -22.65
N VAL A 503 -55.18 -2.12 -22.22
CA VAL A 503 -56.22 -1.58 -21.33
C VAL A 503 -57.43 -1.01 -22.09
N GLY A 504 -57.49 -1.24 -23.41
CA GLY A 504 -58.51 -0.71 -24.32
C GLY A 504 -58.01 0.46 -25.18
N ASN A 505 -58.78 0.83 -26.20
CA ASN A 505 -58.50 1.97 -27.10
C ASN A 505 -57.10 1.97 -27.73
N GLY A 506 -56.55 0.77 -28.01
CA GLY A 506 -55.19 0.62 -28.55
C GLY A 506 -54.10 1.07 -27.58
N ARG A 507 -54.30 0.97 -26.26
CA ARG A 507 -53.31 1.40 -25.25
C ARG A 507 -52.83 0.26 -24.37
N PHE A 508 -51.57 0.32 -23.95
CA PHE A 508 -50.99 -0.56 -22.93
C PHE A 508 -50.88 0.10 -21.57
N ASN A 509 -50.67 1.43 -21.52
CA ASN A 509 -50.39 2.20 -20.30
C ASN A 509 -49.08 1.77 -19.58
N PRO A 510 -47.90 1.90 -20.23
CA PRO A 510 -46.63 1.41 -19.68
C PRO A 510 -46.20 2.10 -18.38
N ASP A 511 -46.48 3.40 -18.25
CA ASP A 511 -46.07 4.22 -17.09
C ASP A 511 -47.09 4.18 -15.94
N GLY A 512 -48.27 3.59 -16.18
CA GLY A 512 -49.29 3.44 -15.16
C GLY A 512 -48.86 2.42 -14.09
N LEU A 513 -49.18 2.70 -12.83
CA LEU A 513 -48.96 1.75 -11.74
C LEU A 513 -49.84 0.51 -11.93
N ILE A 514 -49.27 -0.66 -11.69
CA ILE A 514 -50.01 -1.93 -11.76
C ILE A 514 -50.74 -2.22 -10.45
N THR A 515 -51.96 -2.73 -10.55
CA THR A 515 -52.69 -3.29 -9.41
C THR A 515 -52.27 -4.73 -9.14
N ARG A 516 -52.46 -5.21 -7.91
CA ARG A 516 -52.15 -6.60 -7.53
C ARG A 516 -52.88 -7.64 -8.38
N GLN A 517 -54.15 -7.40 -8.72
CA GLN A 517 -54.90 -8.33 -9.59
C GLN A 517 -54.40 -8.35 -11.04
N GLU A 518 -53.92 -7.22 -11.57
CA GLU A 518 -53.30 -7.18 -12.90
C GLU A 518 -51.96 -7.91 -12.92
N ALA A 519 -51.17 -7.77 -11.85
CA ALA A 519 -49.92 -8.50 -11.67
C ALA A 519 -50.18 -10.02 -11.62
N ALA A 520 -51.21 -10.47 -10.89
CA ALA A 520 -51.60 -11.88 -10.83
C ALA A 520 -51.94 -12.44 -12.22
N VAL A 521 -52.71 -11.70 -13.02
CA VAL A 521 -53.05 -12.13 -14.40
C VAL A 521 -51.83 -12.22 -15.31
N MET A 522 -50.91 -11.25 -15.23
CA MET A 522 -49.66 -11.29 -16.00
C MET A 522 -48.77 -12.46 -15.55
N LEU A 523 -48.70 -12.74 -14.24
CA LEU A 523 -47.97 -13.89 -13.70
C LEU A 523 -48.56 -15.22 -14.12
N THR A 524 -49.89 -15.40 -14.08
CA THR A 524 -50.56 -16.62 -14.55
C THR A 524 -50.19 -16.93 -16.00
N ARG A 525 -50.21 -15.92 -16.87
CA ARG A 525 -49.86 -16.12 -18.29
C ARG A 525 -48.38 -16.39 -18.49
N THR A 526 -47.52 -15.76 -17.69
CA THR A 526 -46.08 -16.04 -17.69
C THR A 526 -45.83 -17.49 -17.24
N ALA A 527 -46.48 -17.93 -16.16
CA ALA A 527 -46.40 -19.29 -15.64
C ALA A 527 -46.87 -20.33 -16.68
N ALA A 528 -47.96 -20.05 -17.40
CA ALA A 528 -48.47 -20.92 -18.45
C ALA A 528 -47.47 -21.12 -19.61
N LEU A 529 -46.77 -20.06 -20.04
CA LEU A 529 -45.71 -20.18 -21.06
C LEU A 529 -44.53 -21.01 -20.57
N LEU A 530 -44.28 -20.98 -19.26
CA LEU A 530 -43.25 -21.76 -18.62
C LEU A 530 -43.70 -23.20 -18.27
N GLY A 531 -44.85 -23.65 -18.77
CA GLY A 531 -45.38 -24.99 -18.56
C GLY A 531 -46.00 -25.23 -17.19
N ILE A 532 -46.31 -24.19 -16.42
CA ILE A 532 -47.02 -24.27 -15.15
C ILE A 532 -48.49 -23.94 -15.37
N ASP A 533 -49.33 -24.97 -15.49
CA ASP A 533 -50.76 -24.86 -15.79
C ASP A 533 -51.67 -25.35 -14.64
N SER A 534 -51.08 -25.96 -13.61
CA SER A 534 -51.79 -26.56 -12.48
C SER A 534 -50.98 -26.43 -11.18
N SER A 535 -51.66 -26.58 -10.05
CA SER A 535 -51.04 -26.58 -8.71
C SER A 535 -51.59 -27.73 -7.89
N GLU A 536 -50.72 -28.43 -7.19
CA GLU A 536 -51.10 -29.51 -6.27
C GLU A 536 -51.66 -28.97 -4.93
N ASN A 537 -51.50 -27.66 -4.69
CA ASN A 537 -51.97 -27.01 -3.49
C ASN A 537 -53.37 -26.43 -3.69
N ALA A 538 -54.19 -26.48 -2.65
CA ALA A 538 -55.47 -25.77 -2.66
C ALA A 538 -55.25 -24.24 -2.80
N PRO A 539 -56.08 -23.54 -3.58
CA PRO A 539 -56.12 -22.08 -3.61
C PRO A 539 -56.41 -21.49 -2.22
N GLU A 540 -55.86 -20.31 -1.96
CA GLU A 540 -56.15 -19.56 -0.74
C GLU A 540 -57.53 -18.89 -0.86
N LEU A 541 -58.35 -19.00 0.18
CA LEU A 541 -59.67 -18.36 0.23
C LEU A 541 -59.56 -16.99 0.91
N PHE A 542 -59.57 -15.93 0.10
CA PHE A 542 -59.50 -14.57 0.59
C PHE A 542 -60.87 -14.02 1.00
N SER A 543 -60.91 -13.31 2.11
CA SER A 543 -62.11 -12.64 2.64
C SER A 543 -62.62 -11.52 1.73
N ASP A 544 -61.77 -10.97 0.86
CA ASP A 544 -62.08 -9.93 -0.12
C ASP A 544 -62.26 -10.48 -1.55
N ILE A 545 -62.59 -11.77 -1.71
CA ILE A 545 -62.88 -12.39 -3.01
C ILE A 545 -63.99 -11.63 -3.79
N GLY A 546 -64.97 -11.06 -3.09
CA GLY A 546 -66.02 -10.24 -3.71
C GLY A 546 -65.55 -8.89 -4.27
N GLU A 547 -64.31 -8.47 -4.00
CA GLU A 547 -63.67 -7.30 -4.62
C GLU A 547 -62.89 -7.69 -5.90
N PHE A 548 -62.79 -8.97 -6.24
CA PHE A 548 -62.03 -9.42 -7.40
C PHE A 548 -62.79 -9.09 -8.68
N ALA A 549 -62.08 -8.64 -9.71
CA ALA A 549 -62.69 -8.56 -11.02
C ALA A 549 -62.85 -9.98 -11.61
N ASP A 550 -63.97 -10.25 -12.29
CA ASP A 550 -64.28 -11.54 -12.91
C ASP A 550 -63.12 -12.07 -13.78
N TRP A 551 -62.40 -11.19 -14.47
CA TRP A 551 -61.29 -11.55 -15.35
C TRP A 551 -59.98 -11.88 -14.62
N ALA A 552 -59.90 -11.59 -13.32
CA ALA A 552 -58.72 -11.78 -12.48
C ALA A 552 -58.86 -12.90 -11.45
N GLU A 553 -60.09 -13.27 -11.06
CA GLU A 553 -60.38 -14.21 -9.97
C GLU A 553 -59.59 -15.53 -10.13
N ASP A 554 -59.74 -16.21 -11.26
CA ASP A 554 -59.03 -17.47 -11.53
C ASP A 554 -57.50 -17.31 -11.45
N SER A 555 -56.98 -16.17 -11.92
CA SER A 555 -55.53 -15.90 -11.90
C SER A 555 -55.02 -15.65 -10.49
N ILE A 556 -55.79 -14.96 -9.65
CA ILE A 556 -55.47 -14.73 -8.25
C ILE A 556 -55.46 -16.06 -7.48
N LEU A 557 -56.50 -16.88 -7.65
CA LEU A 557 -56.60 -18.20 -7.03
C LEU A 557 -55.47 -19.13 -7.49
N PHE A 558 -55.12 -19.09 -8.78
CA PHE A 558 -54.05 -19.88 -9.34
C PHE A 558 -52.68 -19.50 -8.77
N ILE A 559 -52.24 -18.23 -8.90
CA ILE A 559 -50.89 -17.83 -8.44
C ILE A 559 -50.75 -17.90 -6.91
N SER A 560 -51.82 -17.69 -6.16
CA SER A 560 -51.80 -17.89 -4.70
C SER A 560 -51.74 -19.37 -4.29
N SER A 561 -52.11 -20.30 -5.18
CA SER A 561 -51.92 -21.73 -4.93
C SER A 561 -50.47 -22.17 -5.14
N ILE A 562 -49.72 -21.56 -6.07
CA ILE A 562 -48.36 -21.99 -6.43
C ILE A 562 -47.36 -21.65 -5.32
N VAL A 563 -46.53 -22.61 -4.95
CA VAL A 563 -45.52 -22.48 -3.89
C VAL A 563 -44.11 -22.55 -4.50
N ASP A 564 -43.29 -21.57 -4.18
CA ASP A 564 -41.84 -21.60 -4.37
C ASP A 564 -41.23 -22.75 -3.55
N ARG A 565 -40.55 -23.69 -4.22
CA ARG A 565 -39.92 -24.86 -3.60
C ARG A 565 -38.70 -24.56 -2.73
N ALA A 566 -38.01 -23.44 -2.96
CA ALA A 566 -36.85 -23.02 -2.17
C ALA A 566 -37.27 -22.35 -0.85
N GLY A 567 -38.34 -21.55 -0.86
CA GLY A 567 -38.78 -20.78 0.29
C GLY A 567 -40.03 -21.31 1.01
N ASN A 568 -40.73 -22.27 0.43
CA ASN A 568 -42.08 -22.70 0.84
C ASN A 568 -43.05 -21.50 0.98
N LYS A 569 -42.93 -20.52 0.08
CA LYS A 569 -43.76 -19.30 0.05
C LYS A 569 -44.62 -19.29 -1.22
N LYS A 570 -45.83 -18.75 -1.13
CA LYS A 570 -46.67 -18.56 -2.32
C LYS A 570 -46.00 -17.60 -3.30
N VAL A 571 -46.11 -17.87 -4.60
CA VAL A 571 -45.59 -17.01 -5.68
C VAL A 571 -46.16 -15.59 -5.51
N MET A 572 -47.48 -15.48 -5.34
CA MET A 572 -48.13 -14.24 -4.89
C MET A 572 -49.19 -14.57 -3.83
N GLY A 573 -48.93 -14.21 -2.58
CA GLY A 573 -49.87 -14.41 -1.47
C GLY A 573 -50.64 -13.14 -1.09
N GLY A 574 -51.48 -13.25 -0.07
CA GLY A 574 -52.22 -12.12 0.51
C GLY A 574 -51.34 -11.07 1.22
N VAL A 575 -51.98 -9.98 1.63
CA VAL A 575 -51.36 -8.84 2.35
C VAL A 575 -51.56 -8.91 3.87
N GLY A 576 -52.05 -10.04 4.39
CA GLY A 576 -52.44 -10.24 5.78
C GLY A 576 -53.95 -10.14 6.01
N ASN A 577 -54.42 -10.48 7.22
CA ASN A 577 -55.84 -10.49 7.60
C ASN A 577 -56.75 -11.28 6.64
N ASN A 578 -56.23 -12.35 6.04
CA ASN A 578 -56.92 -13.15 5.03
C ASN A 578 -57.42 -12.32 3.82
N ARG A 579 -56.66 -11.32 3.37
CA ARG A 579 -56.99 -10.45 2.23
C ARG A 579 -55.96 -10.53 1.10
N PHE A 580 -56.42 -10.50 -0.15
CA PHE A 580 -55.55 -10.36 -1.30
C PHE A 580 -55.28 -8.89 -1.67
N SER A 581 -56.23 -7.98 -1.43
CA SER A 581 -56.19 -6.57 -1.85
C SER A 581 -56.04 -6.41 -3.37
N PRO A 582 -57.07 -6.77 -4.18
CA PRO A 582 -56.98 -6.84 -5.64
C PRO A 582 -56.65 -5.49 -6.30
N HIS A 583 -57.20 -4.39 -5.78
CA HIS A 583 -56.94 -3.02 -6.25
C HIS A 583 -55.73 -2.36 -5.57
N GLY A 584 -55.08 -3.06 -4.65
CA GLY A 584 -53.90 -2.55 -3.97
C GLY A 584 -52.74 -2.30 -4.92
N SER A 585 -51.85 -1.39 -4.53
CA SER A 585 -50.61 -1.15 -5.26
C SER A 585 -49.65 -2.34 -5.12
N TYR A 586 -48.68 -2.39 -6.03
CA TYR A 586 -47.67 -3.44 -6.04
C TYR A 586 -46.29 -2.83 -6.17
N THR A 587 -45.41 -3.12 -5.21
CA THR A 587 -44.07 -2.51 -5.17
C THR A 587 -43.07 -3.25 -6.06
N ARG A 588 -41.98 -2.57 -6.40
CA ARG A 588 -40.89 -3.18 -7.18
C ARG A 588 -40.25 -4.34 -6.43
N GLU A 589 -40.04 -4.23 -5.12
CA GLU A 589 -39.56 -5.36 -4.31
C GLU A 589 -40.54 -6.54 -4.33
N GLN A 590 -41.85 -6.31 -4.19
CA GLN A 590 -42.84 -7.38 -4.28
C GLN A 590 -42.81 -8.06 -5.64
N SER A 591 -42.67 -7.28 -6.71
CA SER A 591 -42.58 -7.78 -8.07
C SER A 591 -41.34 -8.65 -8.29
N ILE A 592 -40.16 -8.16 -7.89
CA ILE A 592 -38.90 -8.90 -8.00
C ILE A 592 -38.96 -10.21 -7.22
N VAL A 593 -39.46 -10.16 -5.98
CA VAL A 593 -39.57 -11.35 -5.14
C VAL A 593 -40.54 -12.36 -5.74
N THR A 594 -41.65 -11.92 -6.31
CA THR A 594 -42.60 -12.82 -6.97
C THR A 594 -42.03 -13.43 -8.25
N MET A 595 -41.20 -12.72 -9.03
CA MET A 595 -40.47 -13.33 -10.16
C MET A 595 -39.48 -14.40 -9.69
N LEU A 596 -38.72 -14.13 -8.63
CA LEU A 596 -37.82 -15.13 -8.05
C LEU A 596 -38.59 -16.36 -7.57
N ARG A 597 -39.74 -16.17 -6.93
CA ARG A 597 -40.56 -17.29 -6.46
C ARG A 597 -41.07 -18.12 -7.63
N LEU A 598 -41.54 -17.49 -8.70
CA LEU A 598 -41.96 -18.19 -9.91
C LEU A 598 -40.79 -18.94 -10.56
N PHE A 599 -39.61 -18.32 -10.64
CA PHE A 599 -38.37 -18.97 -11.11
C PHE A 599 -38.06 -20.27 -10.34
N ASN A 600 -38.16 -20.22 -9.01
CA ASN A 600 -37.85 -21.35 -8.15
C ASN A 600 -38.85 -22.53 -8.25
N VAL A 601 -40.04 -22.30 -8.79
CA VAL A 601 -41.01 -23.39 -9.08
C VAL A 601 -40.44 -24.32 -10.15
N ILE A 602 -39.69 -23.78 -11.12
CA ILE A 602 -39.26 -24.50 -12.32
C ILE A 602 -37.92 -25.19 -12.14
N LYS A 603 -36.94 -24.51 -11.53
CA LYS A 603 -35.54 -24.94 -11.52
C LYS A 603 -35.29 -26.27 -10.78
N ASN A 604 -36.22 -26.74 -9.95
CA ASN A 604 -36.14 -28.03 -9.26
C ASN A 604 -37.07 -29.10 -9.86
N SER A 605 -37.61 -28.92 -11.06
CA SER A 605 -38.44 -29.91 -11.78
C SER A 605 -37.66 -30.79 -12.75
N ASN A 606 -36.36 -30.50 -12.96
CA ASN A 606 -35.44 -31.25 -13.84
C ASN A 606 -34.34 -31.99 -13.05
N LEU A 607 -34.66 -32.53 -11.87
CA LEU A 607 -33.79 -33.48 -11.14
C LEU A 607 -34.43 -34.86 -11.08
#